data_AF-A0A2T7BF78-F1
#
_entry.id   AF-A0A2T7BF78-F1
#
_cell.length_a   1.000
_cell.length_b   1.000
_cell.length_c   1.000
_cell.angle_alpha   90.00
_cell.angle_beta   90.00
_cell.angle_gamma   90.00
#
_symmetry.space_group_name_H-M   'P 1'
#
loop_
_entity.id
_entity.type
_entity.pdbx_description
1 polymer ?
#
loop_
_entity_poly.entity_id
_entity_poly.type
_entity_poly.pdbx_seq_one_letter_code
_entity_poly.pdbx_strand_id
1 'polypeptide(L)' 'MQNGYIVRFKGSYRKEILEAYIFFELYEVRQLTHDWIQEYNSGRPHEGLGNATPLELSK' A
#
# COMPACT_ATOMS: atom_id res chain seq x y z
N MET A 1 -17.58 4.11 5.54
CA MET A 1 -16.13 4.10 5.85
C MET A 1 -15.30 3.24 4.90
N GLN A 2 -15.77 2.08 4.45
CA GLN A 2 -14.99 1.14 3.63
C GLN A 2 -14.36 1.73 2.34
N ASN A 3 -15.10 2.60 1.62
CA ASN A 3 -14.56 3.29 0.44
C ASN A 3 -13.34 4.17 0.75
N GLY A 4 -13.26 4.74 1.96
CA GLY A 4 -12.14 5.59 2.37
C GLY A 4 -10.83 4.83 2.45
N TYR A 5 -10.84 3.56 2.89
CA TYR A 5 -9.66 2.71 2.96
C TYR A 5 -9.16 2.34 1.55
N ILE A 6 -10.08 1.99 0.65
CA ILE A 6 -9.75 1.67 -0.75
C ILE A 6 -9.17 2.89 -1.46
N VAL A 7 -9.76 4.08 -1.25
CA VAL A 7 -9.26 5.33 -1.83
C VAL A 7 -7.86 5.64 -1.31
N ARG A 8 -7.61 5.50 0.00
CA ARG A 8 -6.27 5.70 0.56
C ARG A 8 -5.25 4.74 -0.01
N PHE A 9 -5.55 3.44 -0.03
CA PHE A 9 -4.68 2.43 -0.60
C PHE A 9 -4.28 2.77 -2.04
N LYS A 10 -5.26 3.08 -2.89
CA LYS A 10 -5.02 3.45 -4.30
C LYS A 10 -4.19 4.73 -4.41
N GLY A 11 -4.46 5.72 -3.56
CA GLY A 11 -3.74 6.99 -3.54
C GLY A 11 -2.27 6.82 -3.15
N SER A 12 -2.00 6.10 -2.06
CA SER A 12 -0.64 5.80 -1.61
C SER A 12 0.11 4.94 -2.62
N TYR A 13 -0.50 3.87 -3.14
CA TYR A 13 0.12 3.01 -4.14
C TYR A 13 0.50 3.78 -5.42
N ARG A 14 -0.39 4.65 -5.89
CA ARG A 14 -0.09 5.50 -7.06
C ARG A 14 1.13 6.39 -6.79
N LYS A 15 1.13 7.12 -5.67
CA LYS A 15 2.21 8.08 -5.36
C LYS A 15 3.54 7.41 -5.09
N GLU A 16 3.53 6.29 -4.35
CA GLU A 16 4.75 5.68 -3.82
C GLU A 16 5.35 4.64 -4.76
N ILE A 17 4.57 4.10 -5.71
CA ILE A 17 5.04 3.10 -6.68
C ILE A 17 4.96 3.63 -8.09
N LEU A 18 3.76 3.98 -8.56
CA LEU A 18 3.55 4.28 -9.98
C LEU A 18 4.10 5.66 -10.41
N GLU A 19 4.11 6.64 -9.51
CA GLU A 19 4.64 7.99 -9.77
C GLU A 19 6.11 8.14 -9.35
N ALA A 20 6.59 7.31 -8.43
CA ALA A 20 7.96 7.41 -7.89
C ALA A 20 9.02 6.71 -8.75
N TYR A 21 8.62 5.73 -9.56
CA TYR A 21 9.53 4.89 -10.33
C TYR A 21 9.17 4.89 -11.83
N ILE A 22 10.20 4.83 -12.68
CA ILE A 22 10.05 4.51 -14.10
C ILE A 22 10.43 3.03 -14.24
N PHE A 23 9.57 2.27 -14.90
CA PHE A 23 9.78 0.84 -15.15
C PHE A 23 10.11 0.61 -16.62
N PHE A 24 11.06 -0.28 -16.88
CA PHE A 24 11.39 -0.74 -18.23
C PHE A 24 10.81 -2.14 -18.48
N GLU A 25 10.60 -2.93 -17.42
CA GLU A 25 10.05 -4.28 -17.49
C GLU A 25 8.93 -4.52 -16.46
N LEU A 26 7.98 -5.38 -16.82
CA LEU A 26 6.86 -5.72 -15.93
C LEU A 26 7.30 -6.41 -14.64
N TYR A 27 8.47 -7.06 -14.62
CA TYR A 27 9.00 -7.71 -13.43
C TYR A 27 9.34 -6.69 -12.33
N GLU A 28 9.86 -5.52 -12.69
CA GLU A 28 10.29 -4.48 -11.74
C GLU A 28 9.11 -3.94 -10.94
N VAL A 29 8.02 -3.57 -11.63
CA VAL A 29 6.80 -3.11 -10.97
C VAL A 29 6.18 -4.22 -10.11
N ARG A 30 6.25 -5.49 -10.53
CA ARG A 30 5.72 -6.61 -9.73
C ARG A 30 6.49 -6.82 -8.43
N GLN A 31 7.82 -6.74 -8.47
CA GLN A 31 8.66 -6.85 -7.26
C GLN A 31 8.37 -5.70 -6.30
N LEU A 32 8.45 -4.45 -6.78
CA LEU A 32 8.19 -3.28 -5.94
C LEU A 32 6.77 -3.26 -5.37
N THR A 33 5.78 -3.71 -6.15
CA THR A 33 4.40 -3.86 -5.66
C THR A 33 4.30 -4.90 -4.56
N HIS A 34 4.99 -6.05 -4.69
CA HIS A 34 4.97 -7.10 -3.69
C HIS A 34 5.50 -6.58 -2.36
N ASP A 35 6.69 -5.99 -2.38
CA ASP A 35 7.35 -5.46 -1.19
C ASP A 35 6.51 -4.37 -0.53
N TRP A 36 5.98 -3.44 -1.34
CA TRP A 36 5.14 -2.36 -0.85
C TRP A 36 3.83 -2.85 -0.23
N ILE A 37 3.19 -3.88 -0.80
CA ILE A 37 1.98 -4.47 -0.21
C ILE A 37 2.29 -5.11 1.14
N GLN A 38 3.43 -5.79 1.29
CA GLN A 38 3.84 -6.35 2.58
C GLN A 38 4.04 -5.25 3.62
N GLU A 39 4.76 -4.19 3.28
CA GLU A 39 4.98 -3.05 4.17
C GLU A 39 3.65 -2.36 4.53
N TYR A 40 2.81 -2.05 3.55
CA TYR A 40 1.53 -1.36 3.75
C TYR A 40 0.62 -2.14 4.71
N ASN A 41 0.57 -3.46 4.57
CA ASN A 41 -0.33 -4.31 5.34
C ASN A 41 0.20 -4.70 6.72
N SER A 42 1.51 -4.81 6.90
CA SER A 42 2.10 -5.38 8.14
C SER A 42 3.04 -4.44 8.89
N GLY A 43 3.63 -3.45 8.23
CA GLY A 43 4.64 -2.56 8.81
C GLY A 43 4.20 -1.11 9.00
N ARG A 44 3.12 -0.69 8.31
CA ARG A 44 2.69 0.72 8.31
C ARG A 44 1.44 0.93 9.18
N PRO A 45 1.52 1.69 10.28
CA PRO A 45 0.34 2.11 11.04
C PRO A 45 -0.45 3.15 10.24
N HIS A 46 -1.78 3.01 10.21
CA HIS A 46 -2.66 3.95 9.50
C HIS A 46 -3.55 4.69 10.49
N GLU A 47 -3.52 6.03 10.47
CA GLU A 47 -4.29 6.86 11.40
C GLU A 47 -5.80 6.55 11.38
N GLY A 48 -6.39 6.28 10.20
CA GLY A 48 -7.82 5.93 10.13
C GLY A 48 -8.14 4.47 10.45
N LEU A 49 -7.13 3.69 10.82
CA LEU A 49 -7.23 2.39 11.45
C LEU A 49 -6.86 2.49 12.96
N GLY A 50 -6.83 3.70 13.53
CA GLY A 50 -6.43 3.89 14.93
C GLY A 50 -4.94 3.66 15.16
N ASN A 51 -4.11 3.98 14.16
CA ASN A 51 -2.67 3.68 14.13
C ASN A 51 -2.33 2.18 14.18
N ALA A 52 -3.29 1.32 13.84
CA ALA A 52 -3.02 -0.09 13.57
C ALA A 52 -2.69 -0.30 12.08
N THR A 53 -2.04 -1.42 11.80
CA THR A 53 -1.84 -1.94 10.44
C THR A 53 -3.10 -2.69 9.96
N PRO A 54 -3.31 -2.84 8.64
CA PRO A 54 -4.43 -3.61 8.12
C PRO A 54 -4.44 -5.06 8.62
N LEU A 55 -3.26 -5.67 8.77
CA LEU A 55 -3.14 -7.05 9.27
C LEU A 55 -3.54 -7.18 10.73
N GLU A 56 -3.21 -6.21 11.58
CA GLU A 56 -3.60 -6.24 13.01
C GLU A 56 -5.12 -6.22 13.20
N LEU A 57 -5.85 -5.65 12.24
CA LEU A 57 -7.30 -5.55 12.23
C LEU A 57 -8.00 -6.68 11.45
N SER A 58 -7.26 -7.62 10.85
CA SER A 58 -7.84 -8.69 10.04
C SER A 58 -8.29 -9.92 10.86
N LYS A 59 -8.53 -9.76 12.16
CA LYS A 59 -9.03 -10.80 13.07
C LYS A 59 -10.55 -10.73 13.19
#